data_AF-A0AAI9XBE4-F1
#
_entry.id   AF-A0AAI9XBE4-F1
#
_cell.length_a   1.000
_cell.length_b   1.000
_cell.length_c   1.000
_cell.angle_alpha   90.00
_cell.angle_beta   90.00
_cell.angle_gamma   90.00
#
_symmetry.space_group_name_H-M   'P 1'
#
loop_
_entity.id
_entity.type
_entity.pdbx_description
1 polymer ?
#
loop_
_entity_poly.entity_id
_entity_poly.type
_entity_poly.pdbx_seq_one_letter_code
_entity_poly.pdbx_strand_id
1 'polypeptide(L)'
;MNSDRKPSLHFTADCWINDPCAPSYDPATASYHVFYQCNPHGTEWGSMSWGHLTSKDLVSWAPSTKPALIPDQPYDRAGVFTGCMAPPANCEQGSLKVIYSSVRHLPFHWSTPPYPRDAAGLAIAESRDNGKTWMKCSENPILTGEPKGLQVTGFRDPFLAEWHALDHLRGQKSMYALVSGGIEAYGPTAFLYSVPHENLSDWQYLYPLVNIPARFQPSPKWSGNFGVNWECANFLTLESQTNSRVCLILGAEGDVEREHIRNFESAAHIPPRTVRSLLWMFGDLRVENNSVSVDYTHGGYLDCGSLYAANSFFDPVSKKHIMHAWIPEEDIAASYAKHKGWNGALAIPRELFLLSIPNVTRALHSPLSEMASVEQVPNRDASFTLYTLGIRPVEEIVRLRKRCGRVCQRKQISLPSPTAGASHALCSTLFATWELEAEITIDPNFCFEVGFHIRHNSDMSICTTVTFSLQEEMISVHKGRSTSDPKVRNCPEQGPFTLFYMLDNIGVEPKDKLENLRIRIVSDADVLEVFANDRFALATMVYSPEDCRPASISAFTRGAMESAVIEEVNIWDGLSATGR
;
A
#
# COMPACT_ATOMS: atom_id res chain seq x y z
N MET A 1 23.91 -19.23 0.90
CA MET A 1 22.58 -18.89 0.34
C MET A 1 22.80 -18.29 -1.03
N ASN A 2 21.92 -18.60 -1.99
CA ASN A 2 21.95 -17.91 -3.28
C ASN A 2 21.51 -16.46 -3.03
N SER A 3 22.42 -15.50 -3.24
CA SER A 3 22.13 -14.07 -3.25
C SER A 3 21.01 -13.68 -4.23
N ASP A 4 20.69 -14.57 -5.18
CA ASP A 4 19.76 -14.37 -6.29
C ASP A 4 18.28 -14.24 -5.90
N ARG A 5 17.91 -14.45 -4.63
CA ARG A 5 16.49 -14.41 -4.16
C ARG A 5 16.17 -13.30 -3.17
N LYS A 6 17.16 -12.53 -2.74
CA LYS A 6 16.89 -11.32 -1.97
C LYS A 6 16.44 -10.23 -2.97
N PRO A 7 15.32 -9.54 -2.73
CA PRO A 7 14.87 -8.47 -3.62
C PRO A 7 15.94 -7.39 -3.72
N SER A 8 16.00 -6.75 -4.89
CA SER A 8 17.00 -5.73 -5.22
C SER A 8 16.39 -4.39 -5.63
N LEU A 9 15.09 -4.36 -5.93
CA LEU A 9 14.29 -3.16 -6.15
C LEU A 9 13.56 -2.77 -4.87
N HIS A 10 13.07 -3.76 -4.13
CA HIS A 10 12.43 -3.58 -2.84
C HIS A 10 13.47 -3.61 -1.73
N PHE A 11 13.31 -2.74 -0.74
CA PHE A 11 14.18 -2.77 0.42
C PHE A 11 13.77 -3.91 1.37
N THR A 12 14.74 -4.72 1.78
CA THR A 12 14.63 -5.65 2.90
C THR A 12 15.94 -5.69 3.70
N ALA A 13 15.89 -6.12 4.96
CA ALA A 13 17.05 -6.22 5.85
C ALA A 13 17.31 -7.68 6.25
N ASP A 14 18.51 -8.00 6.77
CA ASP A 14 18.85 -9.34 7.27
C ASP A 14 18.24 -9.62 8.66
N CYS A 15 16.95 -9.29 8.79
CA CYS A 15 16.14 -9.44 9.98
C CYS A 15 14.65 -9.32 9.62
N TRP A 16 13.79 -9.34 10.63
CA TRP A 16 12.39 -8.95 10.49
C TRP A 16 12.30 -7.44 10.24
N ILE A 17 11.53 -7.05 9.22
CA ILE A 17 11.06 -5.69 9.02
C ILE A 17 9.55 -5.65 8.82
N ASN A 18 8.93 -4.54 9.24
CA ASN A 18 7.54 -4.24 8.96
C ASN A 18 7.36 -2.74 8.64
N ASP A 19 6.40 -2.10 9.31
CA ASP A 19 5.86 -0.78 9.03
C ASP A 19 6.92 0.25 8.62
N PRO A 20 6.81 0.88 7.44
CA PRO A 20 7.55 2.09 7.16
C PRO A 20 7.11 3.21 8.10
N CYS A 21 8.10 3.90 8.65
CA CYS A 21 7.95 4.95 9.63
C CYS A 21 8.51 6.26 9.07
N ALA A 22 7.85 7.37 9.40
CA ALA A 22 8.35 8.73 9.15
C ALA A 22 8.96 8.97 7.74
N PRO A 23 8.30 8.58 6.64
CA PRO A 23 8.79 8.93 5.31
C PRO A 23 8.79 10.46 5.15
N SER A 24 9.87 11.03 4.64
CA SER A 24 10.01 12.49 4.53
C SER A 24 11.06 12.92 3.52
N TYR A 25 11.08 14.21 3.20
CA TYR A 25 12.15 14.86 2.44
C TYR A 25 12.82 15.94 3.28
N ASP A 26 14.14 15.88 3.40
CA ASP A 26 14.96 16.90 4.01
C ASP A 26 15.48 17.89 2.94
N PRO A 27 14.98 19.14 2.90
CA PRO A 27 15.43 20.14 1.94
C PRO A 27 16.86 20.62 2.21
N ALA A 28 17.39 20.50 3.43
CA ALA A 28 18.73 20.94 3.75
C ALA A 28 19.80 20.07 3.08
N THR A 29 19.57 18.76 3.00
CA THR A 29 20.47 17.83 2.32
C THR A 29 19.99 17.35 0.96
N ALA A 30 18.77 17.70 0.56
CA ALA A 30 18.08 17.16 -0.61
C ALA A 30 18.05 15.62 -0.58
N SER A 31 17.59 15.06 0.54
CA SER A 31 17.53 13.60 0.75
C SER A 31 16.12 13.19 1.17
N TYR A 32 15.66 12.06 0.65
CA TYR A 32 14.53 11.35 1.21
C TYR A 32 14.98 10.50 2.38
N HIS A 33 14.16 10.43 3.42
CA HIS A 33 14.35 9.59 4.59
C HIS A 33 13.14 8.66 4.73
N VAL A 34 13.39 7.39 5.02
CA VAL A 34 12.36 6.41 5.38
C VAL A 34 12.90 5.59 6.53
N PHE A 35 12.12 5.43 7.59
CA PHE A 35 12.40 4.51 8.68
C PHE A 35 11.56 3.26 8.49
N TYR A 36 11.88 2.20 9.22
CA TYR A 36 11.07 1.00 9.23
C TYR A 36 11.21 0.30 10.57
N GLN A 37 10.12 -0.29 11.07
CA GLN A 37 10.23 -1.17 12.22
C GLN A 37 11.07 -2.40 11.87
N CYS A 38 11.94 -2.81 12.78
CA CYS A 38 12.74 -4.01 12.65
C CYS A 38 13.00 -4.72 13.98
N ASN A 39 13.30 -6.01 13.92
CA ASN A 39 13.89 -6.76 15.03
C ASN A 39 15.36 -7.04 14.72
N PRO A 40 16.33 -6.26 15.24
CA PRO A 40 17.76 -6.47 14.95
C PRO A 40 18.31 -7.84 15.38
N HIS A 41 17.55 -8.62 16.15
CA HIS A 41 17.98 -9.89 16.74
C HIS A 41 17.43 -11.14 16.05
N GLY A 42 16.56 -11.00 15.04
CA GLY A 42 15.99 -12.16 14.36
C GLY A 42 15.01 -11.84 13.24
N THR A 43 14.50 -12.90 12.61
CA THR A 43 13.53 -12.86 11.49
C THR A 43 12.09 -13.03 11.97
N GLU A 44 11.84 -12.84 13.26
CA GLU A 44 10.54 -12.92 13.92
C GLU A 44 10.20 -11.57 14.56
N TRP A 45 8.91 -11.31 14.76
CA TRP A 45 8.47 -10.11 15.44
C TRP A 45 8.93 -10.11 16.92
N GLY A 46 9.52 -9.00 17.36
CA GLY A 46 9.94 -8.76 18.75
C GLY A 46 11.00 -7.66 18.85
N SER A 47 11.17 -7.04 20.02
CA SER A 47 12.19 -5.99 20.25
C SER A 47 12.18 -4.87 19.20
N MET A 48 10.98 -4.39 18.83
CA MET A 48 10.79 -3.41 17.75
C MET A 48 11.69 -2.19 17.95
N SER A 49 12.51 -1.96 16.94
CA SER A 49 13.46 -0.87 16.79
C SER A 49 13.20 -0.20 15.43
N TRP A 50 13.76 0.98 15.17
CA TRP A 50 13.68 1.59 13.85
C TRP A 50 15.00 1.43 13.11
N GLY A 51 14.95 0.82 11.92
CA GLY A 51 15.98 1.02 10.90
C GLY A 51 15.77 2.33 10.14
N HIS A 52 16.76 2.77 9.37
CA HIS A 52 16.73 4.03 8.63
C HIS A 52 17.36 3.88 7.25
N LEU A 53 16.69 4.46 6.25
CA LEU A 53 17.09 4.53 4.85
C LEU A 53 17.16 5.99 4.40
N THR A 54 18.12 6.27 3.53
CA THR A 54 18.18 7.54 2.80
C THR A 54 18.21 7.31 1.29
N SER A 55 17.62 8.22 0.53
CA SER A 55 17.65 8.18 -0.94
C SER A 55 17.78 9.57 -1.54
N LYS A 56 18.30 9.65 -2.76
CA LYS A 56 18.30 10.86 -3.60
C LYS A 56 17.25 10.82 -4.70
N ASP A 57 16.56 9.70 -4.86
CA ASP A 57 15.75 9.43 -6.04
C ASP A 57 14.55 8.51 -5.80
N LEU A 58 14.18 8.26 -4.54
CA LEU A 58 13.07 7.40 -4.10
C LEU A 58 13.18 5.92 -4.49
N VAL A 59 14.12 5.52 -5.34
CA VAL A 59 14.23 4.15 -5.87
C VAL A 59 15.56 3.47 -5.52
N SER A 60 16.58 4.25 -5.19
CA SER A 60 17.88 3.76 -4.72
C SER A 60 18.06 4.14 -3.26
N TRP A 61 18.04 3.16 -2.35
CA TRP A 61 18.08 3.37 -0.90
C TRP A 61 19.42 2.95 -0.30
N ALA A 62 19.98 3.82 0.53
CA ALA A 62 21.17 3.57 1.33
C ALA A 62 20.75 3.33 2.80
N PRO A 63 20.88 2.09 3.31
CA PRO A 63 20.55 1.78 4.69
C PRO A 63 21.62 2.25 5.68
N SER A 64 21.19 2.72 6.83
CA SER A 64 22.04 2.93 8.00
C SER A 64 22.53 1.59 8.56
N THR A 65 23.77 1.56 9.06
CA THR A 65 24.41 0.32 9.57
C THR A 65 23.99 -0.03 11.00
N LYS A 66 23.28 0.86 11.68
CA LYS A 66 22.74 0.68 13.03
C LYS A 66 21.28 1.12 13.07
N PRO A 67 20.46 0.52 13.96
CA PRO A 67 19.13 1.05 14.23
C PRO A 67 19.21 2.52 14.63
N ALA A 68 18.29 3.33 14.10
CA ALA A 68 18.11 4.72 14.48
C ALA A 68 17.54 4.85 15.90
N LEU A 69 16.54 4.04 16.23
CA LEU A 69 15.93 4.01 17.56
C LEU A 69 15.84 2.57 18.07
N ILE A 70 16.11 2.37 19.36
CA ILE A 70 16.00 1.08 20.05
C ILE A 70 15.19 1.25 21.34
N PRO A 71 14.57 0.19 21.89
CA PRO A 71 13.92 0.25 23.20
C PRO A 71 14.98 0.32 24.31
N ASP A 72 15.21 1.50 24.84
CA ASP A 72 16.26 1.76 25.85
C ASP A 72 15.81 2.69 27.00
N GLN A 73 14.52 3.05 27.04
CA GLN A 73 13.93 3.88 28.08
C GLN A 73 12.77 3.15 28.79
N PRO A 74 12.46 3.51 30.05
CA PRO A 74 11.34 2.91 30.77
C PRO A 74 9.98 3.04 30.06
N TYR A 75 9.78 4.08 29.26
CA TYR A 75 8.53 4.36 28.55
C TYR A 75 8.39 3.60 27.21
N ASP A 76 9.48 3.10 26.64
CA ASP A 76 9.47 2.34 25.37
C ASP A 76 10.11 0.95 25.49
N ARG A 77 10.32 0.48 26.73
CA ARG A 77 10.99 -0.78 27.06
C ARG A 77 10.43 -2.03 26.36
N ALA A 78 9.18 -1.99 25.87
CA ALA A 78 8.54 -3.09 25.17
C ALA A 78 8.56 -2.92 23.65
N GLY A 79 8.91 -1.73 23.12
CA GLY A 79 9.13 -1.50 21.70
C GLY A 79 9.03 -0.03 21.28
N VAL A 80 9.72 0.29 20.18
CA VAL A 80 9.61 1.55 19.43
C VAL A 80 8.74 1.30 18.20
N PHE A 81 7.46 1.64 18.28
CA PHE A 81 6.46 1.37 17.22
C PHE A 81 6.38 2.53 16.22
N THR A 82 5.45 2.45 15.27
CA THR A 82 5.36 3.34 14.10
C THR A 82 5.20 4.80 14.51
N GLY A 83 5.54 5.70 13.58
CA GLY A 83 5.51 7.13 13.82
C GLY A 83 5.72 7.96 12.56
N CYS A 84 5.89 9.26 12.76
CA CYS A 84 5.97 10.26 11.70
C CYS A 84 7.15 11.22 11.90
N MET A 85 7.51 11.93 10.83
CA MET A 85 8.48 13.02 10.87
C MET A 85 7.75 14.30 11.25
N ALA A 86 8.34 15.10 12.13
CA ALA A 86 7.85 16.46 12.39
C ALA A 86 8.09 17.34 11.15
N PRO A 87 7.20 18.29 10.84
CA PRO A 87 7.45 19.19 9.71
C PRO A 87 8.78 19.95 9.86
N PRO A 88 9.53 20.19 8.75
CA PRO A 88 10.84 20.84 8.82
C PRO A 88 10.83 22.20 9.50
N ALA A 89 9.71 22.94 9.44
CA ALA A 89 9.54 24.24 10.08
C ALA A 89 9.62 24.19 11.62
N ASN A 90 9.43 23.01 12.23
CA ASN A 90 9.49 22.80 13.68
C ASN A 90 10.86 22.32 14.16
N CYS A 91 11.83 22.23 13.24
CA CYS A 91 13.18 21.77 13.50
C CYS A 91 14.15 22.95 13.39
N GLU A 92 15.19 22.95 14.23
CA GLU A 92 16.34 23.84 14.01
C GLU A 92 16.98 23.49 12.65
N GLN A 93 17.60 24.47 12.00
CA GLN A 93 18.19 24.25 10.67
C GLN A 93 19.22 23.09 10.71
N GLY A 94 19.00 22.05 9.91
CA GLY A 94 19.84 20.85 9.87
C GLY A 94 19.54 19.80 10.96
N SER A 95 18.50 20.01 11.76
CA SER A 95 17.95 19.00 12.67
C SER A 95 16.71 18.33 12.07
N LEU A 96 16.45 17.11 12.50
CA LEU A 96 15.26 16.33 12.15
C LEU A 96 14.63 15.81 13.44
N LYS A 97 13.30 15.79 13.54
CA LYS A 97 12.59 15.24 14.69
C LYS A 97 11.56 14.23 14.23
N VAL A 98 11.49 13.09 14.92
CA VAL A 98 10.46 12.07 14.72
C VAL A 98 9.63 11.93 15.98
N ILE A 99 8.33 11.66 15.80
CA ILE A 99 7.41 11.28 16.87
C ILE A 99 7.02 9.83 16.63
N TYR A 100 7.09 9.00 17.67
CA TYR A 100 6.83 7.56 17.56
C TYR A 100 6.00 7.06 18.73
N SER A 101 5.37 5.90 18.54
CA SER A 101 4.69 5.18 19.62
C SER A 101 5.68 4.51 20.56
N SER A 102 5.74 4.99 21.80
CA SER A 102 6.55 4.42 22.87
C SER A 102 5.79 3.32 23.62
N VAL A 103 6.15 2.06 23.38
CA VAL A 103 5.42 0.92 23.96
C VAL A 103 6.02 0.52 25.30
N ARG A 104 5.21 0.63 26.35
CA ARG A 104 5.61 0.34 27.73
C ARG A 104 5.20 -1.06 28.18
N HIS A 105 4.07 -1.54 27.68
CA HIS A 105 3.47 -2.81 28.05
C HIS A 105 2.97 -3.58 26.83
N LEU A 106 3.29 -4.87 26.78
CA LEU A 106 2.77 -5.85 25.83
C LEU A 106 2.31 -7.11 26.61
N PRO A 107 1.44 -7.95 26.03
CA PRO A 107 0.75 -7.73 24.75
C PRO A 107 -0.46 -6.79 24.90
N PHE A 108 -0.81 -6.10 23.81
CA PHE A 108 -2.13 -5.52 23.61
C PHE A 108 -2.58 -5.87 22.18
N HIS A 109 -3.87 -6.10 22.00
CA HIS A 109 -4.46 -6.40 20.70
C HIS A 109 -5.96 -6.17 20.77
N TRP A 110 -6.58 -5.74 19.66
CA TRP A 110 -8.01 -5.43 19.62
C TRP A 110 -8.89 -6.64 19.99
N SER A 111 -8.41 -7.86 19.76
CA SER A 111 -9.15 -9.11 20.04
C SER A 111 -8.99 -9.61 21.49
N THR A 112 -8.16 -8.96 22.30
CA THR A 112 -7.93 -9.32 23.70
C THR A 112 -8.25 -8.13 24.63
N PRO A 113 -9.52 -7.66 24.67
CA PRO A 113 -9.90 -6.59 25.57
C PRO A 113 -9.87 -7.05 27.05
N PRO A 114 -9.72 -6.13 28.01
CA PRO A 114 -9.56 -4.69 27.79
C PRO A 114 -8.14 -4.30 27.35
N TYR A 115 -8.02 -3.24 26.56
CA TYR A 115 -6.71 -2.63 26.29
C TYR A 115 -6.06 -2.18 27.61
N PRO A 116 -4.78 -2.53 27.88
CA PRO A 116 -4.14 -2.10 29.12
C PRO A 116 -3.87 -0.58 29.07
N ARG A 117 -4.39 0.18 30.05
CA ARG A 117 -4.14 1.62 30.14
C ARG A 117 -2.65 1.94 30.10
N ASP A 118 -2.29 2.99 29.38
CA ASP A 118 -0.91 3.47 29.26
C ASP A 118 0.05 2.39 28.68
N ALA A 119 -0.46 1.44 27.89
CA ALA A 119 0.36 0.42 27.25
C ALA A 119 1.26 1.00 26.16
N ALA A 120 0.75 1.97 25.40
CA ALA A 120 1.50 2.74 24.42
C ALA A 120 1.25 4.23 24.60
N GLY A 121 2.33 5.01 24.60
CA GLY A 121 2.32 6.47 24.60
C GLY A 121 3.00 7.02 23.34
N LEU A 122 3.39 8.29 23.38
CA LEU A 122 4.19 8.93 22.33
C LEU A 122 5.50 9.48 22.90
N ALA A 123 6.55 9.49 22.07
CA ALA A 123 7.84 10.07 22.40
C ALA A 123 8.49 10.72 21.17
N ILE A 124 9.43 11.62 21.39
CA ILE A 124 10.17 12.37 20.36
C ILE A 124 11.65 11.95 20.35
N ALA A 125 12.23 11.81 19.18
CA ALA A 125 13.68 11.74 19.02
C ALA A 125 14.16 12.76 18.00
N GLU A 126 15.38 13.27 18.19
CA GLU A 126 16.01 14.29 17.36
C GLU A 126 17.34 13.79 16.78
N SER A 127 17.59 14.14 15.54
CA SER A 127 18.91 14.05 14.90
C SER A 127 19.43 15.45 14.61
N ARG A 128 20.73 15.68 14.85
CA ARG A 128 21.43 16.94 14.55
C ARG A 128 22.57 16.77 13.53
N ASP A 129 22.63 15.61 12.89
CA ASP A 129 23.69 15.22 11.96
C ASP A 129 23.12 14.64 10.66
N ASN A 130 21.97 15.17 10.23
CA ASN A 130 21.21 14.79 9.03
C ASN A 130 20.75 13.32 9.05
N GLY A 131 20.25 12.87 10.21
CA GLY A 131 19.64 11.55 10.38
C GLY A 131 20.63 10.40 10.63
N LYS A 132 21.93 10.67 10.84
CA LYS A 132 22.93 9.61 11.08
C LYS A 132 22.85 9.06 12.50
N THR A 133 22.61 9.92 13.49
CA THR A 133 22.39 9.56 14.88
C THR A 133 21.15 10.23 15.43
N TRP A 134 20.49 9.56 16.37
CA TRP A 134 19.22 9.97 16.96
C TRP A 134 19.30 9.91 18.48
N MET A 135 18.80 10.95 19.14
CA MET A 135 18.74 11.05 20.60
C MET A 135 17.29 11.28 21.03
N LYS A 136 16.81 10.53 22.01
CA LYS A 136 15.48 10.71 22.59
C LYS A 136 15.44 12.00 23.41
N CYS A 137 14.38 12.78 23.25
CA CYS A 137 14.19 14.04 23.96
C CYS A 137 13.99 13.84 25.47
N SER A 138 14.43 14.80 26.28
CA SER A 138 14.34 14.78 27.74
C SER A 138 12.91 14.86 28.27
N GLU A 139 12.01 15.44 27.48
CA GLU A 139 10.61 15.66 27.81
C GLU A 139 9.76 14.39 27.66
N ASN A 140 10.36 13.30 27.18
CA ASN A 140 9.65 12.06 26.93
C ASN A 140 9.21 11.33 28.22
N PRO A 141 8.09 10.58 28.17
CA PRO A 141 7.15 10.52 27.04
C PRO A 141 6.26 11.77 26.96
N ILE A 142 5.96 12.25 25.75
CA ILE A 142 5.11 13.43 25.54
C ILE A 142 3.62 13.12 25.74
N LEU A 143 3.22 11.86 25.54
CA LEU A 143 1.94 11.30 25.96
C LEU A 143 2.19 9.95 26.62
N THR A 144 1.59 9.70 27.77
CA THR A 144 1.75 8.42 28.48
C THR A 144 0.83 7.32 27.97
N GLY A 145 -0.28 7.70 27.34
CA GLY A 145 -1.37 6.79 26.99
C GLY A 145 -2.51 7.49 26.29
N GLU A 146 -3.55 6.71 26.04
CA GLU A 146 -4.79 7.12 25.40
C GLU A 146 -5.61 8.12 26.23
N PRO A 147 -6.54 8.88 25.62
CA PRO A 147 -7.36 9.85 26.35
C PRO A 147 -8.10 9.25 27.55
N LYS A 148 -8.23 10.04 28.63
CA LYS A 148 -8.91 9.62 29.86
C LYS A 148 -10.39 9.31 29.58
N GLY A 149 -10.87 8.21 30.15
CA GLY A 149 -12.29 7.84 30.09
C GLY A 149 -12.72 7.08 28.83
N LEU A 150 -11.83 6.87 27.85
CA LEU A 150 -12.11 6.07 26.65
C LEU A 150 -11.62 4.65 26.81
N GLN A 151 -12.45 3.65 26.51
CA GLN A 151 -12.02 2.25 26.37
C GLN A 151 -11.62 2.01 24.92
N VAL A 152 -10.32 2.04 24.65
CA VAL A 152 -9.78 1.95 23.29
C VAL A 152 -9.47 0.51 22.90
N THR A 153 -9.51 0.19 21.62
CA THR A 153 -9.01 -1.11 21.08
C THR A 153 -7.52 -1.05 20.73
N GLY A 154 -6.99 0.15 20.54
CA GLY A 154 -5.60 0.45 20.26
C GLY A 154 -5.32 1.96 20.38
N PHE A 155 -4.06 2.32 20.59
CA PHE A 155 -3.60 3.72 20.62
C PHE A 155 -2.13 3.77 20.20
N ARG A 156 -1.87 3.97 18.90
CA ARG A 156 -0.51 3.95 18.33
C ARG A 156 -0.42 4.68 16.99
N ASP A 157 0.77 4.75 16.42
CA ASP A 157 1.07 5.23 15.07
C ASP A 157 0.68 6.70 14.85
N PRO A 158 1.40 7.66 15.47
CA PRO A 158 1.13 9.07 15.29
C PRO A 158 1.40 9.52 13.86
N PHE A 159 0.51 10.36 13.34
CA PHE A 159 0.68 11.06 12.06
C PHE A 159 0.44 12.55 12.25
N LEU A 160 1.48 13.38 12.04
CA LEU A 160 1.48 14.83 12.29
C LEU A 160 1.67 15.59 10.98
N ALA A 161 0.82 16.57 10.70
CA ALA A 161 0.98 17.48 9.57
C ALA A 161 0.16 18.77 9.75
N GLU A 162 0.40 19.74 8.87
CA GLU A 162 -0.46 20.91 8.71
C GLU A 162 -1.62 20.57 7.78
N TRP A 163 -2.86 20.78 8.23
CA TRP A 163 -4.05 20.52 7.42
C TRP A 163 -4.87 21.80 7.26
N HIS A 164 -4.64 22.50 6.14
CA HIS A 164 -5.33 23.76 5.85
C HIS A 164 -6.85 23.64 5.88
N ALA A 165 -7.41 22.51 5.46
CA ALA A 165 -8.85 22.27 5.54
C ALA A 165 -9.37 22.34 6.99
N LEU A 166 -8.61 21.81 7.97
CA LEU A 166 -8.96 21.94 9.38
C LEU A 166 -8.72 23.35 9.93
N ASP A 167 -7.67 24.05 9.48
CA ASP A 167 -7.45 25.45 9.86
C ASP A 167 -8.64 26.33 9.44
N HIS A 168 -9.09 26.18 8.20
CA HIS A 168 -10.25 26.90 7.67
C HIS A 168 -11.52 26.56 8.44
N LEU A 169 -11.73 25.27 8.70
CA LEU A 169 -12.92 24.78 9.36
C LEU A 169 -13.01 25.21 10.83
N ARG A 170 -11.88 25.21 11.55
CA ARG A 170 -11.79 25.59 12.97
C ARG A 170 -11.57 27.10 13.18
N GLY A 171 -11.17 27.82 12.15
CA GLY A 171 -10.77 29.24 12.26
C GLY A 171 -9.49 29.45 13.08
N GLN A 172 -8.69 28.41 13.28
CA GLN A 172 -7.48 28.43 14.10
C GLN A 172 -6.37 27.70 13.36
N LYS A 173 -5.22 28.35 13.18
CA LYS A 173 -4.01 27.71 12.65
C LYS A 173 -3.35 26.84 13.71
N SER A 174 -3.08 25.59 13.36
CA SER A 174 -2.38 24.64 14.22
C SER A 174 -1.75 23.55 13.35
N MET A 175 -0.79 22.80 13.90
CA MET A 175 -0.58 21.45 13.39
C MET A 175 -1.64 20.53 13.97
N TYR A 176 -1.93 19.46 13.25
CA TYR A 176 -2.85 18.44 13.67
C TYR A 176 -2.19 17.09 13.63
N ALA A 177 -2.60 16.23 14.54
CA ALA A 177 -2.11 14.87 14.56
C ALA A 177 -3.22 13.85 14.75
N LEU A 178 -3.00 12.67 14.19
CA LEU A 178 -3.77 11.47 14.44
C LEU A 178 -2.97 10.54 15.34
N VAL A 179 -3.67 9.81 16.21
CA VAL A 179 -3.20 8.55 16.78
C VAL A 179 -4.22 7.48 16.40
N SER A 180 -3.76 6.40 15.80
CA SER A 180 -4.60 5.33 15.25
C SER A 180 -5.14 4.40 16.34
N GLY A 181 -6.38 3.94 16.17
CA GLY A 181 -6.95 2.97 17.08
C GLY A 181 -8.43 2.68 16.83
N GLY A 182 -9.17 2.56 17.92
CA GLY A 182 -10.62 2.37 17.91
C GLY A 182 -11.17 2.48 19.32
N ILE A 183 -12.49 2.51 19.45
CA ILE A 183 -13.19 2.58 20.72
C ILE A 183 -14.13 1.38 20.80
N GLU A 184 -14.03 0.58 21.87
CA GLU A 184 -14.73 -0.70 22.00
C GLU A 184 -16.26 -0.58 21.77
N ALA A 185 -16.86 0.52 22.22
CA ALA A 185 -18.31 0.76 22.12
C ALA A 185 -18.80 1.32 20.77
N TYR A 186 -17.90 1.78 19.89
CA TYR A 186 -18.27 2.46 18.64
C TYR A 186 -17.74 1.73 17.41
N GLY A 187 -16.43 1.52 17.36
CA GLY A 187 -15.75 1.05 16.16
C GLY A 187 -14.36 1.66 15.99
N PRO A 188 -13.75 1.47 14.82
CA PRO A 188 -12.43 1.98 14.52
C PRO A 188 -12.45 3.50 14.34
N THR A 189 -11.35 4.17 14.66
CA THR A 189 -11.22 5.62 14.48
C THR A 189 -9.75 6.05 14.55
N ALA A 190 -9.50 7.35 14.35
CA ALA A 190 -8.24 7.98 14.70
C ALA A 190 -8.52 9.12 15.69
N PHE A 191 -7.73 9.20 16.76
CA PHE A 191 -7.84 10.25 17.77
C PHE A 191 -7.17 11.53 17.25
N LEU A 192 -7.94 12.60 17.08
CA LEU A 192 -7.47 13.88 16.59
C LEU A 192 -6.88 14.71 17.73
N TYR A 193 -5.72 15.30 17.50
CA TYR A 193 -5.04 16.24 18.38
C TYR A 193 -4.73 17.54 17.65
N SER A 194 -4.72 18.66 18.37
CA SER A 194 -4.03 19.88 17.95
C SER A 194 -2.67 19.98 18.63
N VAL A 195 -1.65 20.39 17.88
CA VAL A 195 -0.28 20.56 18.34
C VAL A 195 0.22 21.97 17.98
N PRO A 196 0.64 22.80 18.96
CA PRO A 196 1.21 24.12 18.68
C PRO A 196 2.50 24.03 17.85
N HIS A 197 2.71 24.96 16.91
CA HIS A 197 3.90 24.98 16.06
C HIS A 197 5.20 25.16 16.87
N GLU A 198 5.11 25.92 17.95
CA GLU A 198 6.21 26.25 18.86
C GLU A 198 6.54 25.15 19.86
N ASN A 199 5.66 24.15 20.04
CA ASN A 199 5.84 23.12 21.06
C ASN A 199 5.27 21.77 20.62
N LEU A 200 6.12 20.94 19.99
CA LEU A 200 5.78 19.59 19.54
C LEU A 200 5.42 18.61 20.67
N SER A 201 5.67 18.96 21.92
CA SER A 201 5.37 18.13 23.08
C SER A 201 3.98 18.38 23.66
N ASP A 202 3.27 19.46 23.26
CA ASP A 202 1.95 19.81 23.81
C ASP A 202 0.81 19.30 22.90
N TRP A 203 0.49 18.02 23.03
CA TRP A 203 -0.58 17.38 22.26
C TRP A 203 -1.92 17.53 22.98
N GLN A 204 -2.80 18.36 22.43
CA GLN A 204 -4.13 18.59 23.00
C GLN A 204 -5.17 17.72 22.29
N TYR A 205 -5.69 16.73 23.00
CA TYR A 205 -6.74 15.86 22.48
C TYR A 205 -8.00 16.67 22.14
N LEU A 206 -8.51 16.46 20.93
CA LEU A 206 -9.76 17.05 20.47
C LEU A 206 -10.88 16.01 20.54
N TYR A 207 -10.97 15.13 19.53
CA TYR A 207 -12.10 14.21 19.34
C TYR A 207 -11.65 12.94 18.60
N PRO A 208 -12.46 11.86 18.62
CA PRO A 208 -12.35 10.81 17.62
C PRO A 208 -12.74 11.39 16.25
N LEU A 209 -11.90 11.22 15.24
CA LEU A 209 -12.06 11.88 13.94
C LEU A 209 -13.21 11.27 13.11
N VAL A 210 -13.38 9.96 13.18
CA VAL A 210 -14.35 9.23 12.36
C VAL A 210 -15.31 8.46 13.27
N ASN A 211 -16.58 8.50 12.92
CA ASN A 211 -17.65 7.75 13.58
C ASN A 211 -18.31 6.79 12.59
N ILE A 212 -17.77 5.58 12.50
CA ILE A 212 -18.35 4.46 11.75
C ILE A 212 -18.48 3.25 12.68
N PRO A 213 -19.50 2.39 12.48
CA PRO A 213 -19.65 1.21 13.32
C PRO A 213 -18.49 0.22 13.10
N ALA A 214 -18.25 -0.62 14.11
CA ALA A 214 -17.38 -1.78 13.96
C ALA A 214 -17.76 -2.62 12.72
N ARG A 215 -16.74 -3.01 11.96
CA ARG A 215 -16.83 -3.79 10.71
C ARG A 215 -17.68 -3.13 9.61
N PHE A 216 -17.72 -1.80 9.59
CA PHE A 216 -18.39 -1.04 8.53
C PHE A 216 -17.90 -1.47 7.15
N GLN A 217 -18.82 -1.82 6.25
CA GLN A 217 -18.53 -2.28 4.90
C GLN A 217 -19.58 -1.73 3.93
N PRO A 218 -19.33 -0.55 3.34
CA PRO A 218 -20.24 0.10 2.38
C PRO A 218 -20.60 -0.75 1.17
N SER A 219 -19.65 -1.55 0.67
CA SER A 219 -19.85 -2.44 -0.47
C SER A 219 -19.16 -3.78 -0.20
N PRO A 220 -19.85 -4.92 -0.38
CA PRO A 220 -19.23 -6.24 -0.20
C PRO A 220 -18.06 -6.47 -1.17
N LYS A 221 -18.12 -5.86 -2.36
CA LYS A 221 -17.12 -6.00 -3.41
C LYS A 221 -16.09 -4.87 -3.40
N TRP A 222 -16.52 -3.61 -3.36
CA TRP A 222 -15.68 -2.47 -3.76
C TRP A 222 -15.00 -1.69 -2.63
N SER A 223 -15.41 -1.84 -1.36
CA SER A 223 -14.88 -0.99 -0.26
C SER A 223 -13.87 -1.67 0.65
N GLY A 224 -13.94 -3.00 0.80
CA GLY A 224 -13.36 -3.68 1.95
C GLY A 224 -14.11 -3.38 3.25
N ASN A 225 -13.61 -3.96 4.35
CA ASN A 225 -14.20 -3.84 5.68
C ASN A 225 -13.30 -3.00 6.59
N PHE A 226 -13.85 -1.95 7.20
CA PHE A 226 -13.06 -1.00 7.98
C PHE A 226 -12.67 -1.51 9.38
N GLY A 227 -13.01 -2.74 9.73
CA GLY A 227 -12.52 -3.41 10.93
C GLY A 227 -13.05 -2.83 12.23
N VAL A 228 -12.33 -3.05 13.33
CA VAL A 228 -12.66 -2.59 14.68
C VAL A 228 -11.53 -1.76 15.31
N ASN A 229 -10.34 -1.81 14.72
CA ASN A 229 -9.17 -1.03 15.10
C ASN A 229 -8.43 -0.58 13.84
N TRP A 230 -7.96 0.66 13.83
CA TRP A 230 -7.09 1.18 12.77
C TRP A 230 -5.63 1.26 13.22
N GLU A 231 -4.75 1.13 12.23
CA GLU A 231 -3.30 1.28 12.32
C GLU A 231 -2.82 2.20 11.20
N CYS A 232 -1.71 2.90 11.45
CA CYS A 232 -1.05 3.78 10.48
C CYS A 232 -2.00 4.74 9.73
N ALA A 233 -2.97 5.31 10.44
CA ALA A 233 -3.92 6.24 9.84
C ALA A 233 -3.22 7.52 9.37
N ASN A 234 -3.39 7.90 8.10
CA ASN A 234 -2.85 9.14 7.53
C ASN A 234 -4.02 10.02 7.06
N PHE A 235 -3.84 11.34 7.17
CA PHE A 235 -4.78 12.34 6.66
C PHE A 235 -4.15 13.09 5.49
N LEU A 236 -4.83 13.08 4.35
CA LEU A 236 -4.37 13.69 3.10
C LEU A 236 -5.44 14.61 2.52
N THR A 237 -4.98 15.59 1.74
CA THR A 237 -5.82 16.37 0.85
C THR A 237 -5.38 16.05 -0.57
N LEU A 238 -6.21 15.33 -1.32
CA LEU A 238 -5.90 14.94 -2.68
C LEU A 238 -6.59 15.88 -3.66
N GLU A 239 -5.81 16.38 -4.62
CA GLU A 239 -6.24 17.40 -5.56
C GLU A 239 -6.22 16.87 -7.00
N SER A 240 -7.20 17.33 -7.77
CA SER A 240 -7.25 17.27 -9.23
C SER A 240 -7.21 18.70 -9.77
N GLN A 241 -7.29 18.88 -11.08
CA GLN A 241 -7.27 20.23 -11.67
C GLN A 241 -8.41 21.14 -11.19
N THR A 242 -9.53 20.57 -10.75
CA THR A 242 -10.77 21.31 -10.45
C THR A 242 -11.37 20.99 -9.08
N ASN A 243 -10.91 19.93 -8.42
CA ASN A 243 -11.52 19.41 -7.19
C ASN A 243 -10.45 19.00 -6.18
N SER A 244 -10.83 19.04 -4.90
CA SER A 244 -10.04 18.53 -3.79
C SER A 244 -10.91 17.63 -2.92
N ARG A 245 -10.31 16.59 -2.31
CA ARG A 245 -10.97 15.65 -1.40
C ARG A 245 -10.10 15.41 -0.18
N VAL A 246 -10.73 15.39 0.99
CA VAL A 246 -10.10 14.84 2.19
C VAL A 246 -10.08 13.31 2.05
N CYS A 247 -8.91 12.73 2.26
CA CYS A 247 -8.68 11.30 2.16
C CYS A 247 -8.00 10.79 3.42
N LEU A 248 -8.50 9.69 3.97
CA LEU A 248 -7.80 8.91 4.98
C LEU A 248 -7.23 7.64 4.34
N ILE A 249 -6.02 7.28 4.72
CA ILE A 249 -5.42 5.97 4.49
C ILE A 249 -5.30 5.28 5.83
N LEU A 250 -5.58 3.98 5.88
CA LEU A 250 -5.60 3.24 7.14
C LEU A 250 -5.39 1.74 6.91
N GLY A 251 -4.68 1.12 7.84
CA GLY A 251 -4.74 -0.33 8.05
C GLY A 251 -5.94 -0.65 8.93
N ALA A 252 -6.78 -1.59 8.53
CA ALA A 252 -7.95 -2.04 9.29
C ALA A 252 -7.73 -3.46 9.82
N GLU A 253 -7.81 -3.61 11.15
CA GLU A 253 -7.78 -4.89 11.85
C GLU A 253 -9.18 -5.29 12.36
N GLY A 254 -9.41 -6.58 12.54
CA GLY A 254 -10.71 -7.11 12.97
C GLY A 254 -11.73 -7.25 11.85
N ASP A 255 -11.23 -7.41 10.63
CA ASP A 255 -11.99 -7.82 9.45
C ASP A 255 -12.47 -9.30 9.59
N VAL A 256 -13.26 -9.77 8.63
CA VAL A 256 -13.52 -11.19 8.37
C VAL A 256 -12.56 -11.62 7.26
N GLU A 257 -11.88 -12.75 7.43
CA GLU A 257 -11.00 -13.28 6.40
C GLU A 257 -11.74 -13.43 5.06
N ARG A 258 -11.12 -12.94 3.97
CA ARG A 258 -11.71 -13.01 2.64
C ARG A 258 -12.05 -14.45 2.29
N GLU A 259 -13.23 -14.66 1.71
CA GLU A 259 -13.79 -15.99 1.53
C GLU A 259 -12.86 -16.97 0.79
N HIS A 260 -12.19 -16.51 -0.26
CA HIS A 260 -11.24 -17.32 -1.04
C HIS A 260 -9.98 -17.72 -0.25
N ILE A 261 -9.58 -16.94 0.75
CA ILE A 261 -8.45 -17.25 1.65
C ILE A 261 -8.92 -18.23 2.73
N ARG A 262 -10.05 -17.91 3.37
CA ARG A 262 -10.64 -18.74 4.43
C ARG A 262 -10.97 -20.15 3.97
N ASN A 263 -11.46 -20.29 2.75
CA ASN A 263 -11.83 -21.59 2.16
C ASN A 263 -10.62 -22.32 1.53
N PHE A 264 -9.41 -21.74 1.60
CA PHE A 264 -8.21 -22.34 1.04
C PHE A 264 -7.58 -23.34 2.01
N GLU A 265 -7.50 -24.60 1.61
CA GLU A 265 -6.82 -25.63 2.39
C GLU A 265 -5.30 -25.38 2.42
N SER A 266 -4.77 -25.08 3.61
CA SER A 266 -3.33 -24.95 3.85
C SER A 266 -2.83 -26.07 4.74
N ALA A 267 -1.55 -26.46 4.57
CA ALA A 267 -0.92 -27.40 5.47
C ALA A 267 -0.92 -26.86 6.91
N ALA A 268 -1.29 -27.70 7.90
CA ALA A 268 -1.54 -27.28 9.28
C ALA A 268 -0.35 -26.62 10.01
N HIS A 269 0.87 -26.76 9.48
CA HIS A 269 2.09 -26.19 10.05
C HIS A 269 2.41 -24.78 9.53
N ILE A 270 1.66 -24.27 8.55
CA ILE A 270 1.77 -22.89 8.06
C ILE A 270 0.79 -22.02 8.86
N PRO A 271 1.27 -20.98 9.58
CA PRO A 271 0.39 -20.09 10.32
C PRO A 271 -0.72 -19.48 9.44
N PRO A 272 -1.93 -19.25 9.96
CA PRO A 272 -2.93 -18.46 9.25
C PRO A 272 -2.38 -17.05 8.97
N ARG A 273 -2.85 -16.43 7.87
CA ARG A 273 -2.54 -15.03 7.57
C ARG A 273 -3.15 -14.13 8.64
N THR A 274 -2.55 -12.97 8.83
CA THR A 274 -3.17 -11.94 9.66
C THR A 274 -4.36 -11.37 8.90
N VAL A 275 -5.54 -11.38 9.53
CA VAL A 275 -6.75 -10.84 8.90
C VAL A 275 -6.77 -9.33 9.05
N ARG A 276 -6.33 -8.65 8.00
CA ARG A 276 -6.22 -7.19 7.91
C ARG A 276 -6.35 -6.71 6.48
N SER A 277 -6.76 -5.46 6.32
CA SER A 277 -6.95 -4.82 5.00
C SER A 277 -6.31 -3.44 4.99
N LEU A 278 -5.62 -3.08 3.91
CA LEU A 278 -5.13 -1.71 3.70
C LEU A 278 -6.13 -0.94 2.84
N LEU A 279 -6.74 0.08 3.44
CA LEU A 279 -7.91 0.77 2.88
C LEU A 279 -7.66 2.27 2.76
N TRP A 280 -8.54 2.91 2.00
CA TRP A 280 -8.68 4.36 1.95
C TRP A 280 -10.16 4.75 2.04
N MET A 281 -10.42 5.98 2.49
CA MET A 281 -11.73 6.60 2.40
C MET A 281 -11.64 8.08 2.09
N PHE A 282 -12.55 8.57 1.25
CA PHE A 282 -12.92 9.97 1.20
C PHE A 282 -13.99 10.29 2.23
N GLY A 283 -13.97 11.52 2.70
CA GLY A 283 -15.01 12.00 3.59
C GLY A 283 -15.16 13.51 3.61
N ASP A 284 -16.32 13.95 4.08
CA ASP A 284 -16.61 15.36 4.25
C ASP A 284 -16.26 15.78 5.67
N LEU A 285 -15.49 16.86 5.78
CA LEU A 285 -15.22 17.49 7.06
C LEU A 285 -16.48 18.18 7.60
N ARG A 286 -16.84 17.89 8.84
CA ARG A 286 -17.98 18.49 9.53
C ARG A 286 -17.56 19.13 10.85
N VAL A 287 -18.28 20.19 11.21
CA VAL A 287 -18.23 20.76 12.57
C VAL A 287 -19.62 20.77 13.15
N GLU A 288 -19.76 20.15 14.31
CA GLU A 288 -20.98 20.18 15.10
C GLU A 288 -20.61 20.40 16.58
N ASN A 289 -21.20 21.41 17.22
CA ASN A 289 -20.94 21.73 18.63
C ASN A 289 -19.44 21.86 18.98
N ASN A 290 -18.65 22.46 18.09
CA ASN A 290 -17.17 22.58 18.15
C ASN A 290 -16.39 21.26 18.05
N SER A 291 -17.06 20.14 17.75
CA SER A 291 -16.44 18.87 17.39
C SER A 291 -16.15 18.80 15.91
N VAL A 292 -14.98 18.31 15.54
CA VAL A 292 -14.58 18.06 14.14
C VAL A 292 -14.71 16.57 13.86
N SER A 293 -15.35 16.22 12.74
CA SER A 293 -15.41 14.84 12.24
C SER A 293 -15.17 14.76 10.74
N VAL A 294 -14.84 13.57 10.27
CA VAL A 294 -14.85 13.19 8.85
C VAL A 294 -15.95 12.17 8.64
N ASP A 295 -16.94 12.53 7.84
CA ASP A 295 -18.06 11.65 7.51
C ASP A 295 -17.75 10.90 6.22
N TYR A 296 -17.83 9.58 6.27
CA TYR A 296 -17.54 8.72 5.12
C TYR A 296 -18.42 9.07 3.91
N THR A 297 -17.79 9.16 2.74
CA THR A 297 -18.51 9.27 1.45
C THR A 297 -18.20 8.09 0.53
N HIS A 298 -16.92 7.83 0.27
CA HIS A 298 -16.44 6.79 -0.65
C HIS A 298 -15.19 6.13 -0.08
N GLY A 299 -14.85 4.93 -0.53
CA GLY A 299 -13.69 4.21 -0.02
C GLY A 299 -13.49 2.85 -0.68
N GLY A 300 -12.29 2.31 -0.52
CA GLY A 300 -11.84 1.13 -1.24
C GLY A 300 -10.58 0.53 -0.66
N TYR A 301 -10.15 -0.56 -1.27
CA TYR A 301 -8.82 -1.11 -1.05
C TYR A 301 -7.77 -0.15 -1.61
N LEU A 302 -6.76 0.16 -0.79
CA LEU A 302 -5.55 0.83 -1.26
C LEU A 302 -4.61 -0.16 -1.95
N ASP A 303 -4.60 -1.40 -1.45
CA ASP A 303 -3.97 -2.54 -2.08
C ASP A 303 -4.83 -3.79 -1.84
N CYS A 304 -5.00 -4.60 -2.89
CA CYS A 304 -5.83 -5.80 -2.84
C CYS A 304 -5.08 -7.06 -2.41
N GLY A 305 -3.77 -7.01 -2.25
CA GLY A 305 -2.94 -8.12 -1.82
C GLY A 305 -2.61 -8.06 -0.33
N SER A 306 -1.38 -8.46 0.03
CA SER A 306 -0.93 -8.56 1.42
C SER A 306 -0.33 -7.25 1.97
N LEU A 307 -0.22 -6.20 1.14
CA LEU A 307 0.40 -4.94 1.53
C LEU A 307 -0.31 -4.30 2.74
N TYR A 308 0.46 -3.75 3.68
CA TYR A 308 -0.09 -3.15 4.88
C TYR A 308 0.78 -2.00 5.44
N ALA A 309 0.30 -1.37 6.52
CA ALA A 309 1.00 -0.33 7.27
C ALA A 309 1.51 0.84 6.41
N ALA A 310 0.65 1.40 5.55
CA ALA A 310 1.03 2.53 4.72
C ALA A 310 1.32 3.78 5.54
N ASN A 311 2.39 4.48 5.18
CA ASN A 311 2.73 5.80 5.70
C ASN A 311 3.15 6.70 4.54
N SER A 312 2.84 7.99 4.61
CA SER A 312 2.95 8.89 3.48
C SER A 312 3.40 10.28 3.87
N PHE A 313 3.88 11.03 2.88
CA PHE A 313 4.21 12.43 3.02
C PHE A 313 3.90 13.18 1.74
N PHE A 314 3.72 14.50 1.84
CA PHE A 314 3.69 15.35 0.67
C PHE A 314 5.13 15.71 0.29
N ASP A 315 5.57 15.29 -0.89
CA ASP A 315 6.89 15.62 -1.39
C ASP A 315 6.90 17.08 -1.90
N PRO A 316 7.66 17.99 -1.25
CA PRO A 316 7.70 19.38 -1.67
C PRO A 316 8.42 19.58 -3.01
N VAL A 317 9.19 18.60 -3.51
CA VAL A 317 9.92 18.67 -4.78
C VAL A 317 8.98 18.35 -5.93
N SER A 318 8.40 17.14 -5.95
CA SER A 318 7.49 16.71 -7.02
C SER A 318 6.06 17.24 -6.89
N LYS A 319 5.68 17.78 -5.73
CA LYS A 319 4.30 18.20 -5.39
C LYS A 319 3.30 17.04 -5.43
N LYS A 320 3.74 15.86 -5.00
CA LYS A 320 2.94 14.62 -4.99
C LYS A 320 2.86 14.05 -3.59
N HIS A 321 1.80 13.33 -3.29
CA HIS A 321 1.75 12.49 -2.10
C HIS A 321 2.45 11.16 -2.40
N ILE A 322 3.52 10.88 -1.66
CA ILE A 322 4.32 9.67 -1.80
C ILE A 322 4.04 8.77 -0.60
N MET A 323 3.72 7.51 -0.88
CA MET A 323 3.39 6.49 0.09
C MET A 323 4.39 5.35 0.06
N HIS A 324 4.76 4.88 1.26
CA HIS A 324 5.52 3.66 1.51
C HIS A 324 4.65 2.69 2.31
N ALA A 325 4.78 1.39 2.04
CA ALA A 325 4.06 0.36 2.77
C ALA A 325 4.90 -0.92 2.86
N TRP A 326 4.46 -1.85 3.73
CA TRP A 326 5.14 -3.11 4.02
C TRP A 326 4.44 -4.29 3.33
N ILE A 327 5.23 -5.15 2.69
CA ILE A 327 4.83 -6.45 2.15
C ILE A 327 5.26 -7.54 3.16
N PRO A 328 4.31 -8.17 3.86
CA PRO A 328 4.60 -9.21 4.85
C PRO A 328 4.89 -10.57 4.19
N GLU A 329 5.71 -11.40 4.85
CA GLU A 329 5.93 -12.80 4.45
C GLU A 329 5.12 -13.78 5.32
N GLU A 330 3.80 -13.74 5.18
CA GLU A 330 2.86 -14.58 5.96
C GLU A 330 2.54 -15.93 5.30
N ASP A 331 3.10 -16.18 4.12
CA ASP A 331 2.89 -17.41 3.36
C ASP A 331 3.96 -18.49 3.65
N ILE A 332 4.86 -18.23 4.59
CA ILE A 332 5.94 -19.14 4.99
C ILE A 332 6.00 -19.28 6.51
N ALA A 333 6.51 -20.41 6.99
CA ALA A 333 6.76 -20.60 8.42
C ALA A 333 7.98 -19.80 8.91
N ALA A 334 8.02 -19.46 10.20
CA ALA A 334 9.16 -18.76 10.81
C ALA A 334 10.51 -19.48 10.59
N SER A 335 10.52 -20.81 10.56
CA SER A 335 11.73 -21.60 10.25
C SER A 335 12.24 -21.40 8.83
N TYR A 336 11.34 -21.18 7.87
CA TYR A 336 11.67 -20.84 6.49
C TYR A 336 12.30 -19.44 6.44
N ALA A 337 11.67 -18.44 7.06
CA ALA A 337 12.20 -17.08 7.14
C ALA A 337 13.59 -17.05 7.80
N LYS A 338 13.78 -17.82 8.87
CA LYS A 338 15.09 -17.99 9.52
C LYS A 338 16.14 -18.61 8.61
N HIS A 339 15.74 -19.59 7.78
CA HIS A 339 16.63 -20.17 6.77
C HIS A 339 16.95 -19.18 5.64
N LYS A 340 16.01 -18.31 5.28
CA LYS A 340 16.18 -17.26 4.27
C LYS A 340 17.05 -16.09 4.76
N GLY A 341 17.03 -15.82 6.06
CA GLY A 341 17.80 -14.77 6.73
C GLY A 341 17.14 -13.39 6.73
N TRP A 342 15.95 -13.24 6.15
CA TRP A 342 15.18 -11.99 6.13
C TRP A 342 13.68 -12.27 6.18
N ASN A 343 12.89 -11.28 6.60
CA ASN A 343 11.43 -11.40 6.65
C ASN A 343 10.78 -10.02 6.44
N GLY A 344 10.02 -9.90 5.34
CA GLY A 344 9.31 -8.68 4.97
C GLY A 344 10.11 -7.78 4.03
N ALA A 345 9.39 -6.96 3.25
CA ALA A 345 9.98 -5.99 2.32
C ALA A 345 9.17 -4.69 2.32
N LEU A 346 9.79 -3.56 2.00
CA LEU A 346 9.06 -2.33 1.67
C LEU A 346 8.66 -2.36 0.19
N ALA A 347 7.41 -2.03 -0.11
CA ALA A 347 6.91 -1.89 -1.48
C ALA A 347 7.64 -0.79 -2.26
N ILE A 348 7.55 -0.84 -3.59
CA ILE A 348 7.95 0.30 -4.41
C ILE A 348 7.11 1.52 -3.97
N PRO A 349 7.73 2.70 -3.78
CA PRO A 349 6.98 3.87 -3.38
C PRO A 349 5.89 4.20 -4.40
N ARG A 350 4.74 4.67 -3.91
CA ARG A 350 3.57 4.94 -4.75
C ARG A 350 3.15 6.40 -4.66
N GLU A 351 2.81 6.98 -5.80
CA GLU A 351 2.13 8.25 -5.89
C GLU A 351 0.64 8.06 -5.61
N LEU A 352 0.08 8.88 -4.73
CA LEU A 352 -1.36 8.96 -4.45
C LEU A 352 -1.91 10.30 -4.91
N PHE A 353 -3.05 10.29 -5.60
CA PHE A 353 -3.64 11.49 -6.18
C PHE A 353 -5.16 11.34 -6.34
N LEU A 354 -5.87 12.45 -6.60
CA LEU A 354 -7.30 12.38 -6.94
C LEU A 354 -7.45 12.08 -8.43
N LEU A 355 -7.82 10.85 -8.76
CA LEU A 355 -8.04 10.44 -10.14
C LEU A 355 -9.43 10.90 -10.60
N SER A 356 -9.47 11.62 -11.73
CA SER A 356 -10.69 12.03 -12.41
C SER A 356 -10.84 11.26 -13.72
N ILE A 357 -12.00 10.62 -13.92
CA ILE A 357 -12.32 9.80 -15.10
C ILE A 357 -13.57 10.41 -15.76
N PRO A 358 -13.42 11.29 -16.78
CA PRO A 358 -14.54 11.99 -17.38
C PRO A 358 -15.31 11.10 -18.37
N ASN A 359 -16.52 11.50 -18.75
CA ASN A 359 -17.31 10.89 -19.83
C ASN A 359 -17.67 9.41 -19.62
N VAL A 360 -17.70 8.90 -18.39
CA VAL A 360 -18.07 7.52 -18.09
C VAL A 360 -19.58 7.35 -18.21
N THR A 361 -20.04 6.37 -18.99
CA THR A 361 -21.47 6.04 -19.09
C THR A 361 -21.86 4.91 -18.14
N ARG A 362 -21.00 3.89 -18.00
CA ARG A 362 -21.21 2.71 -17.13
C ARG A 362 -19.92 1.91 -16.95
N ALA A 363 -19.88 1.01 -15.96
CA ALA A 363 -18.86 -0.03 -15.87
C ALA A 363 -19.20 -1.24 -16.78
N LEU A 364 -18.32 -2.26 -16.80
CA LEU A 364 -18.54 -3.51 -17.53
C LEU A 364 -19.85 -4.19 -17.09
N HIS A 365 -19.97 -4.49 -15.80
CA HIS A 365 -21.13 -5.21 -15.24
C HIS A 365 -21.68 -4.57 -13.97
N SER A 366 -20.85 -4.12 -13.03
CA SER A 366 -21.33 -3.53 -11.78
C SER A 366 -22.08 -2.21 -12.04
N PRO A 367 -23.25 -2.00 -11.44
CA PRO A 367 -23.87 -0.67 -11.43
C PRO A 367 -22.93 0.33 -10.75
N LEU A 368 -22.71 1.49 -11.36
CA LEU A 368 -21.84 2.53 -10.78
C LEU A 368 -22.30 2.91 -9.35
N SER A 369 -23.61 2.92 -9.09
CA SER A 369 -24.21 3.19 -7.78
C SER A 369 -23.82 2.21 -6.66
N GLU A 370 -23.34 1.01 -7.00
CA GLU A 370 -22.90 -0.02 -6.02
C GLU A 370 -21.39 0.03 -5.77
N MET A 371 -20.66 0.82 -6.56
CA MET A 371 -19.22 0.97 -6.47
C MET A 371 -18.86 2.03 -5.43
N ALA A 372 -18.76 1.62 -4.17
CA ALA A 372 -18.39 2.49 -3.06
C ALA A 372 -17.02 3.19 -3.23
N SER A 373 -16.16 2.69 -4.12
CA SER A 373 -14.83 3.24 -4.41
C SER A 373 -14.82 4.37 -5.43
N VAL A 374 -15.96 4.77 -6.00
CA VAL A 374 -16.04 5.88 -6.97
C VAL A 374 -17.16 6.86 -6.64
N GLU A 375 -16.82 8.14 -6.59
CA GLU A 375 -17.79 9.23 -6.58
C GLU A 375 -18.26 9.51 -8.00
N GLN A 376 -19.56 9.70 -8.19
CA GLN A 376 -20.16 9.98 -9.49
C GLN A 376 -20.68 11.42 -9.55
N VAL A 377 -20.18 12.20 -10.50
CA VAL A 377 -20.68 13.56 -10.77
C VAL A 377 -21.34 13.58 -12.15
N PRO A 378 -22.66 13.79 -12.26
CA PRO A 378 -23.36 13.76 -13.54
C PRO A 378 -22.95 14.93 -14.44
N ASN A 379 -22.74 14.63 -15.72
CA ASN A 379 -22.50 15.60 -16.79
C ASN A 379 -23.83 15.96 -17.50
N ARG A 380 -23.79 16.93 -18.42
CA ARG A 380 -24.97 17.37 -19.18
C ARG A 380 -25.42 16.39 -20.27
N ASP A 381 -24.52 15.50 -20.70
CA ASP A 381 -24.69 14.56 -21.81
C ASP A 381 -25.00 13.13 -21.36
N ALA A 382 -25.62 12.98 -20.18
CA ALA A 382 -25.95 11.72 -19.52
C ALA A 382 -24.75 10.83 -19.14
N SER A 383 -23.51 11.28 -19.37
CA SER A 383 -22.31 10.66 -18.82
C SER A 383 -22.03 11.16 -17.38
N PHE A 384 -21.04 10.57 -16.74
CA PHE A 384 -20.53 10.94 -15.43
C PHE A 384 -19.05 11.29 -15.51
N THR A 385 -18.62 12.20 -14.65
CA THR A 385 -17.22 12.31 -14.25
C THR A 385 -17.06 11.55 -12.94
N LEU A 386 -16.21 10.52 -12.93
CA LEU A 386 -15.91 9.78 -11.71
C LEU A 386 -14.70 10.36 -11.00
N TYR A 387 -14.75 10.37 -9.66
CA TYR A 387 -13.58 10.66 -8.81
C TYR A 387 -13.27 9.46 -7.92
N THR A 388 -12.00 9.09 -7.82
CA THR A 388 -11.52 7.98 -6.99
C THR A 388 -10.09 8.23 -6.55
N LEU A 389 -9.57 7.37 -5.66
CA LEU A 389 -8.15 7.38 -5.33
C LEU A 389 -7.34 6.86 -6.53
N GLY A 390 -6.46 7.71 -7.04
CA GLY A 390 -5.40 7.33 -7.95
C GLY A 390 -4.21 6.75 -7.20
N ILE A 391 -3.66 5.65 -7.70
CA ILE A 391 -2.47 4.99 -7.16
C ILE A 391 -1.62 4.42 -8.29
N ARG A 392 -0.32 4.74 -8.27
CA ARG A 392 0.67 4.20 -9.23
C ARG A 392 2.08 4.21 -8.63
N PRO A 393 3.02 3.40 -9.13
CA PRO A 393 4.43 3.52 -8.77
C PRO A 393 4.96 4.93 -9.07
N VAL A 394 5.88 5.41 -8.25
CA VAL A 394 6.57 6.70 -8.48
C VAL A 394 7.25 6.74 -9.85
N GLU A 395 7.29 7.92 -10.47
CA GLU A 395 7.84 8.10 -11.82
C GLU A 395 9.33 7.81 -11.91
N GLU A 396 10.04 7.91 -10.78
CA GLU A 396 11.46 7.63 -10.64
C GLU A 396 11.82 6.18 -10.98
N ILE A 397 10.85 5.27 -11.03
CA ILE A 397 11.04 3.90 -11.55
C ILE A 397 11.64 3.90 -12.97
N VAL A 398 11.41 4.96 -13.75
CA VAL A 398 12.03 5.14 -15.08
C VAL A 398 13.57 5.16 -15.01
N ARG A 399 14.17 5.55 -13.88
CA ARG A 399 15.63 5.48 -13.68
C ARG A 399 16.12 4.04 -13.64
N LEU A 400 15.33 3.12 -13.07
CA LEU A 400 15.64 1.68 -13.04
C LEU A 400 15.54 1.09 -14.46
N ARG A 401 14.53 1.51 -15.24
CA ARG A 401 14.36 1.10 -16.66
C ARG A 401 15.59 1.44 -17.51
N LYS A 402 16.24 2.59 -17.24
CA LYS A 402 17.49 3.00 -17.93
C LYS A 402 18.69 2.11 -17.59
N ARG A 403 18.63 1.37 -16.48
CA ARG A 403 19.67 0.46 -15.99
C ARG A 403 19.31 -1.02 -16.19
N CYS A 404 18.20 -1.32 -16.89
CA CYS A 404 17.82 -2.69 -17.17
C CYS A 404 18.85 -3.39 -18.07
N GLY A 405 18.97 -4.70 -17.92
CA GLY A 405 19.85 -5.50 -18.78
C GLY A 405 19.32 -5.66 -20.20
N ARG A 406 18.00 -5.70 -20.38
CA ARG A 406 17.37 -5.86 -21.71
C ARG A 406 15.98 -5.25 -21.76
N VAL A 407 15.63 -4.69 -22.92
CA VAL A 407 14.27 -4.25 -23.24
C VAL A 407 13.66 -5.18 -24.29
N CYS A 408 12.47 -5.70 -24.02
CA CYS A 408 11.61 -6.36 -25.00
C CYS A 408 10.41 -5.46 -25.28
N GLN A 409 10.32 -4.94 -26.51
CA GLN A 409 9.15 -4.16 -26.96
C GLN A 409 8.42 -4.92 -28.07
N ARG A 410 7.10 -4.96 -27.98
CA ARG A 410 6.20 -5.51 -29.01
C ARG A 410 4.96 -4.64 -29.13
N LYS A 411 4.32 -4.65 -30.30
CA LYS A 411 3.09 -3.90 -30.58
C LYS A 411 2.17 -4.74 -31.43
N GLN A 412 0.87 -4.45 -31.38
CA GLN A 412 -0.16 -5.06 -32.24
C GLN A 412 -0.13 -6.60 -32.18
N ILE A 413 -0.16 -7.15 -30.97
CA ILE A 413 -0.24 -8.60 -30.77
C ILE A 413 -1.70 -8.98 -30.52
N SER A 414 -2.33 -9.61 -31.50
CA SER A 414 -3.60 -10.30 -31.28
C SER A 414 -3.39 -11.49 -30.33
N LEU A 415 -4.09 -11.48 -29.20
CA LEU A 415 -3.99 -12.57 -28.23
C LEU A 415 -4.79 -13.79 -28.73
N PRO A 416 -4.25 -15.00 -28.51
CA PRO A 416 -4.73 -16.20 -29.20
C PRO A 416 -6.06 -16.72 -28.66
N SER A 417 -6.89 -17.33 -29.52
CA SER A 417 -7.78 -18.45 -29.15
C SER A 417 -8.21 -19.25 -30.40
N PRO A 418 -7.93 -20.57 -30.44
CA PRO A 418 -9.04 -21.53 -30.41
C PRO A 418 -8.79 -22.83 -29.59
N THR A 419 -7.73 -22.91 -28.77
CA THR A 419 -7.45 -24.09 -27.91
C THR A 419 -7.11 -23.69 -26.47
N ALA A 420 -7.57 -24.49 -25.50
CA ALA A 420 -7.26 -24.31 -24.09
C ALA A 420 -5.75 -24.40 -23.84
N GLY A 421 -5.17 -23.38 -23.21
CA GLY A 421 -3.75 -23.32 -22.86
C GLY A 421 -2.84 -22.63 -23.89
N ALA A 422 -3.39 -22.11 -25.00
CA ALA A 422 -2.61 -21.28 -25.92
C ALA A 422 -2.16 -19.97 -25.25
N SER A 423 -0.89 -19.62 -25.42
CA SER A 423 -0.33 -18.33 -24.98
C SER A 423 0.68 -17.81 -26.00
N HIS A 424 0.82 -16.49 -26.09
CA HIS A 424 1.78 -15.80 -26.94
C HIS A 424 3.01 -15.42 -26.11
N ALA A 425 4.19 -15.91 -26.47
CA ALA A 425 5.43 -15.57 -25.78
C ALA A 425 5.81 -14.11 -26.05
N LEU A 426 6.03 -13.33 -24.98
CA LEU A 426 6.37 -11.90 -25.09
C LEU A 426 7.88 -11.68 -24.99
N CYS A 427 8.53 -12.30 -24.00
CA CYS A 427 9.94 -12.05 -23.68
C CYS A 427 10.50 -13.20 -22.83
N SER A 428 11.69 -13.71 -23.15
CA SER A 428 12.40 -14.72 -22.34
C SER A 428 13.22 -14.05 -21.24
N THR A 429 12.79 -14.07 -19.98
CA THR A 429 13.46 -13.34 -18.90
C THR A 429 14.77 -14.03 -18.49
N LEU A 430 15.83 -13.24 -18.29
CA LEU A 430 17.12 -13.72 -17.79
C LEU A 430 17.27 -13.50 -16.28
N PHE A 431 16.49 -12.57 -15.72
CA PHE A 431 16.58 -12.16 -14.33
C PHE A 431 15.25 -12.34 -13.61
N ALA A 432 15.32 -12.48 -12.28
CA ALA A 432 14.14 -12.50 -11.43
C ALA A 432 13.58 -11.08 -11.17
N THR A 433 14.26 -10.05 -11.72
CA THR A 433 13.90 -8.65 -11.54
C THR A 433 13.53 -8.03 -12.87
N TRP A 434 12.28 -7.66 -13.04
CA TRP A 434 11.77 -7.10 -14.28
C TRP A 434 10.48 -6.32 -14.06
N GLU A 435 10.17 -5.44 -15.01
CA GLU A 435 8.89 -4.74 -15.09
C GLU A 435 8.27 -5.00 -16.46
N LEU A 436 6.97 -5.28 -16.49
CA LEU A 436 6.13 -5.33 -17.69
C LEU A 436 5.11 -4.21 -17.62
N GLU A 437 4.93 -3.48 -18.72
CA GLU A 437 3.83 -2.53 -18.91
C GLU A 437 3.15 -2.82 -20.25
N ALA A 438 1.83 -3.04 -20.23
CA ALA A 438 1.05 -3.36 -21.42
C ALA A 438 -0.26 -2.56 -21.48
N GLU A 439 -0.63 -2.12 -22.69
CA GLU A 439 -1.94 -1.56 -23.01
C GLU A 439 -2.69 -2.53 -23.92
N ILE A 440 -3.92 -2.87 -23.55
CA ILE A 440 -4.71 -3.93 -24.17
C ILE A 440 -6.11 -3.40 -24.50
N THR A 441 -6.46 -3.49 -25.78
CA THR A 441 -7.83 -3.29 -26.26
C THR A 441 -8.57 -4.62 -26.15
N ILE A 442 -9.78 -4.61 -25.59
CA ILE A 442 -10.58 -5.82 -25.34
C ILE A 442 -11.96 -5.66 -25.98
N ASP A 443 -12.42 -6.67 -26.73
CA ASP A 443 -13.82 -6.79 -27.11
C ASP A 443 -14.57 -7.60 -26.04
N PRO A 444 -15.40 -6.95 -25.20
CA PRO A 444 -16.07 -7.60 -24.08
C PRO A 444 -17.18 -8.57 -24.52
N ASN A 445 -17.59 -8.56 -25.79
CA ASN A 445 -18.59 -9.52 -26.30
C ASN A 445 -17.98 -10.89 -26.57
N PHE A 446 -16.67 -10.94 -26.78
CA PHE A 446 -15.96 -12.15 -27.20
C PHE A 446 -14.80 -12.51 -26.28
N CYS A 447 -14.44 -11.67 -25.31
CA CYS A 447 -13.39 -11.92 -24.32
C CYS A 447 -14.00 -12.07 -22.92
N PHE A 448 -13.54 -13.07 -22.18
CA PHE A 448 -13.96 -13.32 -20.79
C PHE A 448 -12.81 -13.09 -19.80
N GLU A 449 -11.57 -13.31 -20.24
CA GLU A 449 -10.38 -13.16 -19.40
C GLU A 449 -9.16 -12.80 -20.25
N VAL A 450 -8.32 -11.90 -19.75
CA VAL A 450 -6.98 -11.63 -20.29
C VAL A 450 -5.96 -11.87 -19.19
N GLY A 451 -4.78 -12.41 -19.52
CA GLY A 451 -3.78 -12.65 -18.50
C GLY A 451 -2.36 -12.85 -19.01
N PHE A 452 -1.47 -13.01 -18.04
CA PHE A 452 -0.04 -13.22 -18.21
C PHE A 452 0.41 -14.43 -17.40
N HIS A 453 1.17 -15.31 -18.03
CA HIS A 453 1.93 -16.35 -17.34
C HIS A 453 3.36 -15.87 -17.12
N ILE A 454 3.79 -15.89 -15.87
CA ILE A 454 5.17 -15.72 -15.44
C ILE A 454 5.74 -17.13 -15.27
N ARG A 455 6.59 -17.56 -16.20
CA ARG A 455 7.16 -18.92 -16.20
C ARG A 455 8.44 -18.95 -15.37
N HIS A 456 8.44 -19.83 -14.37
CA HIS A 456 9.58 -20.10 -13.49
C HIS A 456 10.45 -21.25 -14.00
N ASN A 457 9.98 -21.95 -15.03
CA ASN A 457 10.72 -22.98 -15.76
C ASN A 457 10.26 -23.06 -17.23
N SER A 458 11.02 -23.79 -18.04
CA SER A 458 10.83 -23.83 -19.50
C SER A 458 9.56 -24.54 -19.95
N ASP A 459 9.09 -25.55 -19.21
CA ASP A 459 7.94 -26.39 -19.57
C ASP A 459 6.59 -25.90 -19.02
N MET A 460 6.57 -24.73 -18.37
CA MET A 460 5.40 -24.14 -17.69
C MET A 460 4.85 -24.92 -16.50
N SER A 461 5.43 -26.04 -16.07
CA SER A 461 4.90 -26.76 -14.91
C SER A 461 4.94 -25.90 -13.63
N ILE A 462 5.89 -24.96 -13.55
CA ILE A 462 6.00 -23.98 -12.47
C ILE A 462 5.75 -22.58 -13.04
N CYS A 463 4.63 -21.97 -12.67
CA CYS A 463 4.23 -20.66 -13.14
C CYS A 463 3.34 -19.90 -12.16
N THR A 464 3.42 -18.58 -12.21
CA THR A 464 2.43 -17.66 -11.62
C THR A 464 1.58 -17.09 -12.73
N THR A 465 0.28 -16.91 -12.49
CA THR A 465 -0.63 -16.36 -13.50
C THR A 465 -1.33 -15.13 -12.97
N VAL A 466 -1.22 -14.02 -13.67
CA VAL A 466 -1.98 -12.79 -13.40
C VAL A 466 -3.13 -12.71 -14.39
N THR A 467 -4.37 -12.58 -13.94
CA THR A 467 -5.54 -12.48 -14.82
C THR A 467 -6.41 -11.28 -14.48
N PHE A 468 -7.12 -10.78 -15.48
CA PHE A 468 -8.28 -9.92 -15.36
C PHE A 468 -9.49 -10.67 -15.92
N SER A 469 -10.44 -11.03 -15.06
CA SER A 469 -11.72 -11.62 -15.44
C SER A 469 -12.74 -10.50 -15.70
N LEU A 470 -13.26 -10.44 -16.93
CA LEU A 470 -14.26 -9.44 -17.31
C LEU A 470 -15.59 -9.71 -16.61
N GLN A 471 -16.00 -10.98 -16.52
CA GLN A 471 -17.26 -11.40 -15.92
C GLN A 471 -17.31 -11.09 -14.42
N GLU A 472 -16.23 -11.41 -13.71
CA GLU A 472 -16.16 -11.20 -12.26
C GLU A 472 -15.76 -9.75 -11.92
N GLU A 473 -15.24 -8.98 -12.88
CA GLU A 473 -14.57 -7.69 -12.67
C GLU A 473 -13.54 -7.78 -11.54
N MET A 474 -12.57 -8.69 -11.73
CA MET A 474 -11.56 -9.04 -10.74
C MET A 474 -10.19 -9.20 -11.40
N ILE A 475 -9.17 -8.61 -10.79
CA ILE A 475 -7.77 -8.95 -11.08
C ILE A 475 -7.29 -9.96 -10.03
N SER A 476 -6.61 -11.02 -10.48
CA SER A 476 -6.15 -12.11 -9.62
C SER A 476 -4.71 -12.51 -9.91
N VAL A 477 -3.96 -12.86 -8.85
CA VAL A 477 -2.64 -13.49 -8.91
C VAL A 477 -2.78 -14.93 -8.42
N HIS A 478 -2.73 -15.89 -9.34
CA HIS A 478 -2.84 -17.31 -9.08
C HIS A 478 -1.48 -17.90 -8.76
N LYS A 479 -1.31 -18.36 -7.51
CA LYS A 479 -0.03 -18.89 -6.99
C LYS A 479 0.02 -20.42 -6.90
N GLY A 480 -1.08 -21.13 -7.14
CA GLY A 480 -1.18 -22.59 -6.98
C GLY A 480 -0.20 -23.43 -7.80
N ARG A 481 0.36 -22.88 -8.89
CA ARG A 481 1.42 -23.51 -9.71
C ARG A 481 2.80 -22.87 -9.53
N SER A 482 2.94 -21.92 -8.61
CA SER A 482 4.22 -21.22 -8.38
C SER A 482 5.19 -22.08 -7.58
N THR A 483 4.67 -22.96 -6.73
CA THR A 483 5.45 -23.96 -5.99
C THR A 483 4.58 -25.15 -5.59
N SER A 484 5.22 -26.30 -5.46
CA SER A 484 4.66 -27.52 -4.84
C SER A 484 5.20 -27.77 -3.43
N ASP A 485 6.03 -26.86 -2.89
CA ASP A 485 6.55 -26.97 -1.54
C ASP A 485 5.41 -26.89 -0.51
N PRO A 486 5.13 -27.96 0.26
CA PRO A 486 4.04 -27.97 1.24
C PRO A 486 4.28 -27.02 2.42
N LYS A 487 5.45 -26.38 2.51
CA LYS A 487 5.80 -25.36 3.53
C LYS A 487 5.42 -23.94 3.12
N VAL A 488 4.94 -23.75 1.90
CA VAL A 488 4.55 -22.45 1.35
C VAL A 488 3.04 -22.43 1.10
N ARG A 489 2.36 -21.40 1.63
CA ARG A 489 0.96 -21.12 1.27
C ARG A 489 0.95 -20.47 -0.11
N ASN A 490 0.15 -21.01 -1.01
CA ASN A 490 0.05 -20.57 -2.39
C ASN A 490 -1.39 -20.20 -2.78
N CYS A 491 -2.20 -19.76 -1.80
CA CYS A 491 -3.53 -19.22 -2.06
C CYS A 491 -3.45 -18.00 -3.00
N PRO A 492 -4.44 -17.80 -3.88
CA PRO A 492 -4.43 -16.64 -4.78
C PRO A 492 -4.64 -15.34 -4.01
N GLU A 493 -4.16 -14.24 -4.57
CA GLU A 493 -4.62 -12.89 -4.21
C GLU A 493 -5.58 -12.40 -5.28
N GLN A 494 -6.61 -11.64 -4.89
CA GLN A 494 -7.54 -11.08 -5.84
C GLN A 494 -8.21 -9.81 -5.31
N GLY A 495 -8.56 -8.90 -6.22
CA GLY A 495 -9.23 -7.65 -5.90
C GLY A 495 -10.16 -7.17 -7.01
N PRO A 496 -11.18 -6.37 -6.66
CA PRO A 496 -12.16 -5.86 -7.61
C PRO A 496 -11.53 -4.85 -8.56
N PHE A 497 -11.83 -4.98 -9.85
CA PHE A 497 -11.40 -4.06 -10.89
C PHE A 497 -12.34 -4.16 -12.09
N THR A 498 -12.80 -3.02 -12.61
CA THR A 498 -13.65 -2.98 -13.80
C THR A 498 -13.07 -2.03 -14.84
N LEU A 499 -13.54 -2.18 -16.07
CA LEU A 499 -13.33 -1.23 -17.16
C LEU A 499 -14.62 -0.40 -17.37
N PHE A 500 -14.45 0.87 -17.71
CA PHE A 500 -15.52 1.81 -17.96
C PHE A 500 -15.80 1.97 -19.45
N TYR A 501 -17.08 2.06 -19.80
CA TYR A 501 -17.53 2.57 -21.08
C TYR A 501 -17.55 4.09 -21.03
N MET A 502 -17.03 4.70 -22.08
CA MET A 502 -16.79 6.12 -22.20
C MET A 502 -17.54 6.67 -23.41
N LEU A 503 -18.23 7.79 -23.26
CA LEU A 503 -18.91 8.45 -24.35
C LEU A 503 -17.89 8.97 -25.38
N ASP A 504 -17.91 8.43 -26.60
CA ASP A 504 -17.07 8.91 -27.72
C ASP A 504 -17.81 9.98 -28.53
N ASN A 505 -17.42 11.24 -28.33
CA ASN A 505 -18.00 12.40 -29.01
C ASN A 505 -17.33 12.71 -30.37
N ILE A 506 -16.43 11.85 -30.88
CA ILE A 506 -15.68 12.08 -32.13
C ILE A 506 -16.44 11.53 -33.36
N GLY A 507 -17.51 10.76 -33.18
CA GLY A 507 -18.29 10.11 -34.25
C GLY A 507 -19.60 10.82 -34.66
N VAL A 508 -20.13 10.46 -35.83
CA VAL A 508 -21.44 10.91 -36.38
C VAL A 508 -22.63 10.36 -35.57
N GLU A 509 -22.43 9.25 -34.85
CA GLU A 509 -23.32 8.71 -33.84
C GLU A 509 -22.51 8.46 -32.55
N PRO A 510 -22.98 8.89 -31.37
CA PRO A 510 -22.32 8.58 -30.11
C PRO A 510 -22.32 7.06 -29.90
N LYS A 511 -21.14 6.47 -29.77
CA LYS A 511 -20.98 5.07 -29.36
C LYS A 511 -20.08 5.00 -28.16
N ASP A 512 -20.50 4.25 -27.16
CA ASP A 512 -19.69 3.98 -25.98
C ASP A 512 -18.45 3.19 -26.39
N LYS A 513 -17.27 3.71 -26.04
CA LYS A 513 -15.98 3.03 -26.19
C LYS A 513 -15.55 2.47 -24.85
N LEU A 514 -15.24 1.18 -24.79
CA LEU A 514 -14.63 0.58 -23.60
C LEU A 514 -13.21 1.14 -23.42
N GLU A 515 -12.85 1.53 -22.20
CA GLU A 515 -11.48 1.94 -21.89
C GLU A 515 -10.51 0.76 -22.09
N ASN A 516 -9.27 1.07 -22.48
CA ASN A 516 -8.23 0.06 -22.59
C ASN A 516 -7.78 -0.40 -21.19
N LEU A 517 -7.43 -1.68 -21.06
CA LEU A 517 -6.73 -2.18 -19.88
C LEU A 517 -5.26 -1.78 -19.98
N ARG A 518 -4.78 -1.00 -19.00
CA ARG A 518 -3.36 -0.71 -18.80
C ARG A 518 -2.90 -1.43 -17.56
N ILE A 519 -2.00 -2.38 -17.74
CA ILE A 519 -1.50 -3.23 -16.65
C ILE A 519 0.02 -3.10 -16.54
N ARG A 520 0.49 -2.94 -15.32
CA ARG A 520 1.91 -2.97 -14.97
C ARG A 520 2.15 -4.09 -13.98
N ILE A 521 3.17 -4.91 -14.22
CA ILE A 521 3.58 -6.00 -13.34
C ILE A 521 5.07 -5.82 -13.04
N VAL A 522 5.42 -5.75 -11.75
CA VAL A 522 6.81 -5.69 -11.31
C VAL A 522 7.13 -6.96 -10.54
N SER A 523 8.18 -7.65 -10.95
CA SER A 523 8.73 -8.82 -10.29
C SER A 523 10.09 -8.48 -9.75
N ASP A 524 10.37 -8.88 -8.51
CA ASP A 524 11.66 -8.71 -7.86
C ASP A 524 11.92 -9.89 -6.91
N ALA A 525 12.56 -10.93 -7.45
CA ALA A 525 12.72 -12.21 -6.77
C ALA A 525 11.36 -12.79 -6.36
N ASP A 526 11.10 -12.91 -5.05
CA ASP A 526 9.83 -13.43 -4.53
C ASP A 526 8.72 -12.37 -4.45
N VAL A 527 9.01 -11.08 -4.71
CA VAL A 527 8.00 -10.01 -4.64
C VAL A 527 7.33 -9.81 -6.01
N LEU A 528 6.00 -9.73 -6.02
CA LEU A 528 5.21 -9.39 -7.20
C LEU A 528 4.23 -8.25 -6.88
N GLU A 529 4.29 -7.16 -7.65
CA GLU A 529 3.33 -6.05 -7.59
C GLU A 529 2.59 -5.90 -8.93
N VAL A 530 1.28 -5.74 -8.88
CA VAL A 530 0.40 -5.56 -10.05
C VAL A 530 -0.38 -4.26 -9.90
N PHE A 531 -0.37 -3.43 -10.95
CA PHE A 531 -1.12 -2.18 -11.02
C PHE A 531 -2.00 -2.16 -12.27
N ALA A 532 -3.19 -1.54 -12.18
CA ALA A 532 -4.05 -1.36 -13.34
C ALA A 532 -4.75 0.01 -13.37
N ASN A 533 -4.74 0.65 -14.54
CA ASN A 533 -5.37 1.93 -14.88
C ASN A 533 -5.23 3.03 -13.79
N ASP A 534 -4.08 3.07 -13.12
CA ASP A 534 -3.76 4.00 -12.01
C ASP A 534 -4.81 4.05 -10.87
N ARG A 535 -5.60 2.99 -10.67
CA ARG A 535 -6.65 2.90 -9.62
C ARG A 535 -6.77 1.52 -8.97
N PHE A 536 -5.83 0.64 -9.28
CA PHE A 536 -5.75 -0.69 -8.72
C PHE A 536 -4.30 -1.01 -8.41
N ALA A 537 -4.09 -1.62 -7.24
CA ALA A 537 -2.80 -2.15 -6.84
C ALA A 537 -3.00 -3.47 -6.07
N LEU A 538 -2.05 -4.39 -6.23
CA LEU A 538 -1.99 -5.66 -5.52
C LEU A 538 -0.52 -6.06 -5.36
N ALA A 539 -0.03 -6.17 -4.13
CA ALA A 539 1.29 -6.71 -3.83
C ALA A 539 1.20 -8.07 -3.14
N THR A 540 2.08 -9.01 -3.48
CA THR A 540 2.13 -10.34 -2.86
C THR A 540 3.50 -10.99 -2.95
N MET A 541 3.69 -12.04 -2.17
CA MET A 541 4.86 -12.92 -2.24
C MET A 541 4.57 -14.15 -3.11
N VAL A 542 5.52 -14.51 -3.97
CA VAL A 542 5.49 -15.63 -4.90
C VAL A 542 6.79 -16.42 -4.76
N TYR A 543 6.73 -17.54 -4.05
CA TYR A 543 7.90 -18.42 -3.90
C TYR A 543 7.90 -19.49 -4.99
N SER A 544 9.05 -19.70 -5.61
CA SER A 544 9.32 -20.80 -6.54
C SER A 544 10.44 -21.70 -6.02
N PRO A 545 10.57 -22.97 -6.44
CA PRO A 545 11.67 -23.85 -6.03
C PRO A 545 13.07 -23.31 -6.36
N GLU A 546 14.08 -23.54 -5.51
CA GLU A 546 15.43 -22.91 -5.60
C GLU A 546 16.18 -23.14 -6.92
N ASP A 547 15.92 -24.26 -7.58
CA ASP A 547 16.49 -24.66 -8.87
C ASP A 547 15.80 -23.99 -10.07
N CYS A 548 14.64 -23.35 -9.86
CA CYS A 548 13.95 -22.60 -10.89
C CYS A 548 14.79 -21.40 -11.36
N ARG A 549 14.74 -21.15 -12.66
CA ARG A 549 15.37 -20.01 -13.30
C ARG A 549 14.30 -19.21 -14.03
N PRO A 550 14.36 -17.87 -13.99
CA PRO A 550 13.52 -17.03 -14.85
C PRO A 550 13.53 -17.58 -16.28
N ALA A 551 12.35 -17.79 -16.87
CA ALA A 551 12.23 -18.42 -18.17
C ALA A 551 11.63 -17.48 -19.21
N SER A 552 10.36 -17.11 -19.04
CA SER A 552 9.69 -16.18 -19.96
C SER A 552 8.37 -15.65 -19.41
N ILE A 553 7.92 -14.55 -20.01
CA ILE A 553 6.58 -14.01 -19.85
C ILE A 553 5.78 -14.28 -21.13
N SER A 554 4.55 -14.76 -20.99
CA SER A 554 3.62 -14.96 -22.11
C SER A 554 2.24 -14.42 -21.76
N ALA A 555 1.51 -13.89 -22.74
CA ALA A 555 0.13 -13.40 -22.57
C ALA A 555 -0.89 -14.34 -23.21
N PHE A 556 -2.12 -14.32 -22.71
CA PHE A 556 -3.23 -15.11 -23.24
C PHE A 556 -4.56 -14.38 -23.10
N THR A 557 -5.57 -14.86 -23.83
CA THR A 557 -6.97 -14.50 -23.64
C THR A 557 -7.81 -15.78 -23.56
N ARG A 558 -8.92 -15.74 -22.81
CA ARG A 558 -10.00 -16.71 -22.92
C ARG A 558 -11.17 -16.02 -23.60
N GLY A 559 -11.48 -16.44 -24.82
CA GLY A 559 -12.45 -15.77 -25.68
C GLY A 559 -12.42 -16.29 -27.11
N ALA A 560 -13.06 -15.57 -28.03
CA ALA A 560 -12.89 -15.79 -29.46
C ALA A 560 -11.48 -15.35 -29.91
N MET A 561 -11.07 -15.80 -31.11
CA MET A 561 -9.80 -15.36 -31.69
C MET A 561 -9.78 -13.83 -31.82
N GLU A 562 -8.67 -13.20 -31.47
CA GLU A 562 -8.47 -11.74 -31.58
C GLU A 562 -9.42 -10.88 -30.72
N SER A 563 -10.12 -11.49 -29.75
CA SER A 563 -11.00 -10.76 -28.82
C SER A 563 -10.25 -9.79 -27.88
N ALA A 564 -8.92 -9.86 -27.86
CA ALA A 564 -8.06 -8.93 -27.14
C ALA A 564 -6.78 -8.70 -27.94
N VAL A 565 -6.34 -7.44 -28.02
CA VAL A 565 -5.13 -7.02 -28.74
C VAL A 565 -4.25 -6.25 -27.79
N ILE A 566 -3.01 -6.70 -27.61
CA ILE A 566 -1.97 -5.90 -26.95
C ILE A 566 -1.52 -4.84 -27.96
N GLU A 567 -1.93 -3.60 -27.72
CA GLU A 567 -1.56 -2.45 -28.55
C GLU A 567 -0.05 -2.21 -28.47
N GLU A 568 0.47 -2.24 -27.24
CA GLU A 568 1.89 -2.10 -26.91
C GLU A 568 2.21 -2.84 -25.62
N VAL A 569 3.36 -3.52 -25.59
CA VAL A 569 3.96 -4.08 -24.38
C VAL A 569 5.46 -3.82 -24.35
N ASN A 570 5.90 -3.32 -23.19
CA ASN A 570 7.29 -3.08 -22.87
C ASN A 570 7.68 -3.92 -21.66
N ILE A 571 8.80 -4.64 -21.75
CA ILE A 571 9.35 -5.42 -20.65
C ILE A 571 10.81 -5.01 -20.45
N TRP A 572 11.12 -4.49 -19.26
CA TRP A 572 12.47 -4.13 -18.83
C TRP A 572 13.00 -5.25 -17.93
N ASP A 573 13.84 -6.12 -18.50
CA ASP A 573 14.41 -7.28 -17.84
C ASP A 573 15.76 -6.94 -17.20
N GLY A 574 15.96 -7.33 -15.96
CA GLY A 574 17.17 -7.08 -15.19
C GLY A 574 17.26 -5.69 -14.57
N LEU A 575 16.17 -5.19 -14.00
CA LEU A 575 16.18 -3.93 -13.23
C LEU A 575 17.15 -4.02 -12.03
N SER A 576 17.73 -2.88 -11.64
CA SER A 576 18.60 -2.77 -10.46
C SER A 576 18.61 -1.37 -9.85
N ALA A 577 18.48 -1.28 -8.53
CA ALA A 577 18.59 -0.04 -7.76
C ALA A 577 20.05 0.44 -7.61
N THR A 578 21.01 -0.47 -7.41
CA THR A 578 22.42 -0.13 -7.13
C THR A 578 23.33 -0.10 -8.36
N GLY A 579 22.78 -0.29 -9.56
CA GLY A 579 23.56 -0.66 -10.74
C GLY A 579 23.94 -2.14 -10.70
N ARG A 580 24.37 -2.70 -11.83
CA ARG A 580 24.86 -4.08 -11.93
C ARG A 580 26.28 -4.10 -12.41
#